data_AF-A0A0F9CWQ9-F1
#
_entry.id   AF-A0A0F9CWQ9-F1
#
_cell.length_a   1.000
_cell.length_b   1.000
_cell.length_c   1.000
_cell.angle_alpha   90.00
_cell.angle_beta   90.00
_cell.angle_gamma   90.00
#
_symmetry.space_group_name_H-M   'P 1'
#
loop_
_entity.id
_entity.type
_entity.pdbx_description
1 polymer ?
#
loop_
_entity_poly.entity_id
_entity_poly.type
_entity_poly.pdbx_seq_one_letter_code
_entity_poly.pdbx_strand_id
1 'polypeptide(L)'
;MLFLYFLTSSQFQKYFINWANNSETEGAFSYDYLKIGNYLNSLSDNVQKIIVVNASGVSVPYPDGVPMPAQSIIFIENAEYGRIRSFYILEEDLDKISIEEPSVIIPMHYNEGLFEKITTLFPQGIIINENGVITYAIQ
;
A
#
# COMPACT_ATOMS: atom_id res chain seq x y z
N MET A 1 -21.08 9.97 40.54
CA MET A 1 -21.50 9.70 39.15
C MET A 1 -20.90 10.69 38.15
N LEU A 2 -21.05 12.02 38.34
CA LEU A 2 -20.43 13.05 37.46
C LEU A 2 -18.90 12.93 37.30
N PHE A 3 -18.17 12.61 38.38
CA PHE A 3 -16.72 12.40 38.32
C PHE A 3 -16.32 11.26 37.37
N LEU A 4 -17.03 10.12 37.42
CA LEU A 4 -16.75 8.98 36.55
C LEU A 4 -17.08 9.30 35.09
N TYR A 5 -18.20 9.99 34.85
CA TYR A 5 -18.57 10.45 33.50
C TYR A 5 -17.52 11.40 32.92
N PHE A 6 -17.04 12.36 33.71
CA PHE A 6 -15.98 13.27 33.27
C PHE A 6 -14.67 12.53 32.99
N LEU A 7 -14.29 11.58 33.85
CA LEU A 7 -13.10 10.77 33.67
C LEU A 7 -13.19 9.93 32.39
N THR A 8 -14.31 9.23 32.16
CA THR A 8 -14.49 8.40 30.96
C THR A 8 -14.52 9.24 29.69
N SER A 9 -15.19 10.40 29.71
CA SER A 9 -15.22 11.32 28.58
C SER A 9 -13.84 11.89 28.27
N SER A 10 -13.07 12.26 29.30
CA SER A 10 -11.70 12.75 29.16
C SER A 10 -10.74 11.70 28.60
N GLN A 11 -10.82 10.45 29.09
CA GLN A 11 -10.00 9.36 28.56
C GLN A 11 -10.41 8.98 27.14
N PHE A 12 -11.71 8.98 26.83
CA PHE A 12 -12.20 8.75 25.48
C PHE A 12 -11.66 9.80 24.51
N GLN A 13 -11.78 11.09 24.84
CA GLN A 13 -11.24 12.18 24.02
C GLN A 13 -9.73 12.03 23.82
N LYS A 14 -8.99 11.73 24.88
CA LYS A 14 -7.52 11.61 24.81
C LYS A 14 -7.10 10.44 23.91
N TYR A 15 -7.74 9.28 24.04
CA TYR A 15 -7.36 8.06 23.33
C TYR A 15 -7.92 8.02 21.90
N PHE A 16 -9.22 8.24 21.71
CA PHE A 16 -9.86 8.06 20.40
C PHE A 16 -9.79 9.28 19.50
N ILE A 17 -9.54 10.47 20.04
CA ILE A 17 -9.50 11.70 19.24
C ILE A 17 -8.07 12.27 19.22
N ASN A 18 -7.51 12.62 20.37
CA ASN A 18 -6.21 13.29 20.39
C ASN A 18 -5.05 12.38 19.95
N TRP A 19 -5.04 11.11 20.39
CA TRP A 19 -4.02 10.15 19.98
C TRP A 19 -4.23 9.65 18.53
N ALA A 20 -5.48 9.49 18.09
CA ALA A 20 -5.80 9.11 16.71
C ALA A 20 -5.42 10.19 15.68
N ASN A 21 -5.58 11.48 16.03
CA ASN A 21 -5.23 12.60 15.15
C ASN A 21 -3.73 12.98 15.19
N ASN A 22 -2.89 12.22 15.88
CA ASN A 22 -1.45 12.48 15.92
C ASN A 22 -0.77 11.85 14.70
N SER A 23 -0.01 12.64 13.93
CA SER A 23 0.69 12.19 12.73
C SER A 23 1.71 11.08 12.99
N GLU A 24 2.31 11.03 14.18
CA GLU A 24 3.20 9.93 14.60
C GLU A 24 2.44 8.61 14.74
N THR A 25 1.15 8.67 15.10
CA THR A 25 0.26 7.50 15.15
C THR A 25 -0.04 7.00 13.74
N GLU A 26 -0.27 7.89 12.77
CA GLU A 26 -0.52 7.50 11.36
C GLU A 26 0.64 6.66 10.79
N GLY A 27 1.88 7.08 11.03
CA GLY A 27 3.08 6.33 10.63
C GLY A 27 3.21 4.98 11.35
N ALA A 28 2.89 4.94 12.64
CA ALA A 28 2.93 3.70 13.44
C ALA A 28 1.92 2.63 12.99
N PHE A 29 0.85 3.01 12.29
CA PHE A 29 -0.17 2.10 11.76
C PHE A 29 -0.11 1.91 10.24
N SER A 30 1.01 2.27 9.61
CA SER A 30 1.24 2.05 8.17
C SER A 30 0.12 2.62 7.29
N TYR A 31 -0.32 3.84 7.58
CA TYR A 31 -1.37 4.53 6.82
C TYR A 31 -1.10 4.56 5.30
N ASP A 32 0.16 4.55 4.88
CA ASP A 32 0.55 4.44 3.48
C ASP A 32 0.05 3.15 2.81
N TYR A 33 0.06 2.02 3.52
CA TYR A 33 -0.45 0.76 2.98
C TYR A 33 -1.98 0.77 2.85
N LEU A 34 -2.67 1.51 3.74
CA LEU A 34 -4.10 1.75 3.61
C LEU A 34 -4.42 2.53 2.32
N LYS A 35 -3.67 3.60 2.06
CA LYS A 35 -3.81 4.38 0.83
C LYS A 35 -3.55 3.53 -0.41
N ILE A 36 -2.50 2.70 -0.42
CA ILE A 36 -2.20 1.80 -1.54
C ILE A 36 -3.35 0.80 -1.76
N GLY A 37 -3.85 0.16 -0.70
CA GLY A 37 -4.97 -0.78 -0.82
C GLY A 37 -6.24 -0.11 -1.38
N ASN A 38 -6.59 1.08 -0.89
CA ASN A 38 -7.73 1.84 -1.40
C ASN A 38 -7.52 2.29 -2.85
N TYR A 39 -6.30 2.68 -3.22
CA TYR A 39 -5.96 3.03 -4.59
C TYR A 39 -6.13 1.82 -5.53
N LEU A 40 -5.61 0.64 -5.16
CA LEU A 40 -5.84 -0.60 -5.92
C LEU A 40 -7.33 -0.88 -6.13
N ASN A 41 -8.15 -0.67 -5.09
CA ASN A 41 -9.60 -0.86 -5.17
C ASN A 41 -10.29 0.16 -6.08
N SER A 42 -9.70 1.35 -6.29
CA SER A 42 -10.23 2.33 -7.24
C SER A 42 -9.93 1.98 -8.71
N LEU A 43 -8.94 1.12 -8.97
CA LEU A 43 -8.55 0.72 -10.32
C LEU A 43 -9.47 -0.39 -10.86
N SER A 44 -9.77 -0.29 -12.16
CA SER A 44 -10.59 -1.26 -12.89
C SER A 44 -9.91 -2.62 -13.04
N ASP A 45 -10.71 -3.67 -13.24
CA ASP A 45 -10.21 -5.05 -13.36
C ASP A 45 -9.34 -5.31 -14.60
N ASN A 46 -9.47 -4.49 -15.65
CA ASN A 46 -8.65 -4.58 -16.86
C ASN A 46 -7.25 -3.97 -16.71
N VAL A 47 -6.95 -3.31 -15.59
CA VAL A 47 -5.63 -2.76 -15.30
C VAL A 47 -4.81 -3.81 -14.55
N GLN A 48 -3.66 -4.18 -15.09
CA GLN A 48 -2.69 -5.04 -14.41
C GLN A 48 -2.08 -4.28 -13.23
N LYS A 49 -2.21 -4.82 -12.02
CA LYS A 49 -1.78 -4.15 -10.78
C LYS A 49 -0.55 -4.88 -10.24
N ILE A 50 0.58 -4.18 -10.12
CA ILE A 50 1.84 -4.77 -9.68
C ILE A 50 2.34 -4.02 -8.45
N ILE A 51 2.50 -4.72 -7.33
CA ILE A 51 3.08 -4.20 -6.09
C ILE A 51 4.53 -4.63 -5.99
N VAL A 52 5.44 -3.66 -5.91
CA VAL A 52 6.86 -3.92 -5.63
C VAL A 52 7.06 -3.87 -4.12
N VAL A 53 7.40 -5.02 -3.55
CA VAL A 53 7.58 -5.21 -2.12
C VAL A 53 8.99 -4.82 -1.74
N ASN A 54 9.15 -3.54 -1.40
CA ASN A 54 10.40 -2.95 -0.94
C ASN A 54 10.38 -2.55 0.54
N ALA A 55 9.43 -3.10 1.30
CA ALA A 55 9.38 -2.99 2.74
C ALA A 55 10.19 -4.13 3.37
N SER A 56 11.09 -3.80 4.29
CA SER A 56 11.80 -4.81 5.08
C SER A 56 10.83 -5.55 5.99
N GLY A 57 10.98 -6.87 6.10
CA GLY A 57 10.13 -7.69 6.96
C GLY A 57 10.42 -9.17 6.82
N VAL A 58 9.79 -9.97 7.68
CA VAL A 58 9.84 -11.43 7.58
C VAL A 58 8.82 -11.87 6.54
N SER A 59 9.25 -12.66 5.57
CA SER A 59 8.38 -13.35 4.62
C SER A 59 7.39 -14.25 5.36
N VAL A 60 6.12 -14.23 4.95
CA VAL A 60 5.11 -15.15 5.44
C VAL A 60 4.62 -16.09 4.35
N PRO A 61 4.28 -17.34 4.69
CA PRO A 61 3.98 -18.38 3.70
C PRO A 61 2.77 -18.09 2.81
N TYR A 62 1.85 -17.21 3.23
CA TYR A 62 0.67 -16.80 2.46
C TYR A 62 0.74 -15.30 2.11
N PRO A 63 0.37 -14.87 0.90
CA PRO A 63 -0.07 -15.69 -0.23
C PRO A 63 1.07 -16.48 -0.88
N ASP A 64 2.29 -15.93 -0.96
CA ASP A 64 3.43 -16.58 -1.65
C ASP A 64 4.80 -16.13 -1.08
N GLY A 65 5.01 -16.21 0.23
CA GLY A 65 6.30 -15.77 0.81
C GLY A 65 6.46 -14.24 0.90
N VAL A 66 5.39 -13.48 0.65
CA VAL A 66 5.42 -12.01 0.65
C VAL A 66 5.73 -11.50 2.06
N PRO A 67 6.62 -10.51 2.22
CA PRO A 67 6.90 -9.86 3.49
C PRO A 67 5.64 -9.40 4.24
N MET A 68 5.65 -9.58 5.58
CA MET A 68 4.57 -9.15 6.50
C MET A 68 3.96 -7.77 6.21
N PRO A 69 4.73 -6.72 5.87
CA PRO A 69 4.16 -5.40 5.59
C PRO A 69 3.10 -5.41 4.47
N ALA A 70 3.23 -6.29 3.48
CA ALA A 70 2.32 -6.35 2.33
C ALA A 70 0.93 -6.87 2.71
N GLN A 71 0.80 -7.56 3.85
CA GLN A 71 -0.44 -8.19 4.30
C GLN A 71 -1.56 -7.18 4.51
N SER A 72 -1.24 -5.94 4.93
CA SER A 72 -2.24 -4.88 5.06
C SER A 72 -2.90 -4.54 3.73
N ILE A 73 -2.11 -4.43 2.66
CA ILE A 73 -2.60 -4.15 1.30
C ILE A 73 -3.45 -5.31 0.80
N ILE A 74 -2.96 -6.54 0.98
CA ILE A 74 -3.67 -7.78 0.63
C ILE A 74 -5.03 -7.85 1.32
N PHE A 75 -5.06 -7.56 2.62
CA PHE A 75 -6.28 -7.58 3.41
C PHE A 75 -7.31 -6.58 2.90
N ILE A 76 -6.90 -5.36 2.56
CA ILE A 76 -7.79 -4.31 2.05
C ILE A 76 -8.39 -4.69 0.70
N GLU A 77 -7.57 -5.25 -0.20
CA GLU A 77 -8.07 -5.71 -1.50
C GLU A 77 -9.05 -6.89 -1.34
N ASN A 78 -8.68 -7.86 -0.50
CA ASN A 78 -9.51 -9.03 -0.25
C ASN A 78 -10.80 -8.70 0.51
N ALA A 79 -10.80 -7.67 1.36
CA ALA A 79 -12.01 -7.21 2.06
C ALA A 79 -13.05 -6.63 1.09
N GLU A 80 -12.62 -6.00 0.01
CA GLU A 80 -13.51 -5.42 -1.01
C GLU A 80 -13.98 -6.45 -2.04
N TYR A 81 -13.05 -7.28 -2.56
CA TYR A 81 -13.33 -8.17 -3.69
C TYR A 81 -13.41 -9.66 -3.37
N GLY A 82 -13.09 -10.06 -2.13
CA GLY A 82 -13.00 -11.46 -1.73
C GLY A 82 -11.86 -12.24 -2.40
N ARG A 83 -10.97 -11.56 -3.12
CA ARG A 83 -9.76 -12.11 -3.75
C ARG A 83 -8.70 -11.02 -3.94
N ILE A 84 -7.45 -11.45 -4.10
CA ILE A 84 -6.33 -10.60 -4.49
C ILE A 84 -6.35 -10.47 -6.03
N ARG A 85 -6.27 -9.25 -6.56
CA ARG A 85 -6.16 -8.96 -8.01
C ARG A 85 -4.81 -8.34 -8.37
N SER A 86 -4.02 -7.97 -7.37
CA SER A 86 -2.67 -7.43 -7.55
C SER A 86 -1.59 -8.54 -7.49
N PHE A 87 -0.53 -8.35 -8.26
CA PHE A 87 0.65 -9.21 -8.26
C PHE A 87 1.73 -8.62 -7.36
N TYR A 88 2.25 -9.41 -6.43
CA TYR A 88 3.31 -8.97 -5.51
C TYR A 88 4.64 -9.52 -5.98
N ILE A 89 5.62 -8.64 -6.16
CA ILE A 89 6.96 -8.99 -6.61
C ILE A 89 8.01 -8.37 -5.70
N LEU A 90 9.15 -9.03 -5.58
CA LEU A 90 10.32 -8.45 -4.92
C LEU A 90 11.05 -7.49 -5.87
N GLU A 91 11.80 -6.53 -5.32
CA GLU A 91 12.61 -5.60 -6.12
C GLU A 91 13.62 -6.31 -7.04
N GLU A 92 14.08 -7.49 -6.62
CA GLU A 92 15.04 -8.33 -7.34
C GLU A 92 14.45 -9.07 -8.54
N ASP A 93 13.12 -9.24 -8.58
CA ASP A 93 12.41 -9.95 -9.65
C ASP A 93 11.76 -9.00 -10.66
N LEU A 94 11.99 -7.69 -10.54
CA LEU A 94 11.41 -6.65 -11.38
C LEU A 94 11.74 -6.82 -12.88
N ASP A 95 12.87 -7.46 -13.20
CA ASP A 95 13.31 -7.75 -14.56
C ASP A 95 12.65 -9.00 -15.18
N LYS A 96 11.96 -9.81 -14.37
CA LYS A 96 11.31 -11.07 -14.80
C LYS A 96 9.83 -10.91 -15.11
N ILE A 97 9.26 -9.73 -14.88
CA ILE A 97 7.82 -9.51 -15.04
C ILE A 97 7.43 -9.25 -16.50
N SER A 98 6.24 -9.73 -16.87
CA SER A 98 5.58 -9.38 -18.12
C SER A 98 4.51 -8.32 -17.85
N ILE A 99 4.55 -7.23 -18.61
CA ILE A 99 3.61 -6.11 -18.49
C ILE A 99 2.52 -6.23 -19.57
N GLU A 100 1.27 -6.11 -19.14
CA GLU A 100 0.08 -6.03 -20.00
C GLU A 100 -0.52 -4.62 -19.91
N GLU A 101 -0.71 -3.96 -21.06
CA GLU A 101 -1.31 -2.62 -21.12
C GLU A 101 -2.85 -2.69 -20.98
N PRO A 102 -3.48 -1.89 -20.10
CA PRO A 102 -2.88 -0.92 -19.19
C PRO A 102 -2.37 -1.56 -17.88
N SER A 103 -1.25 -1.05 -17.34
CA SER A 103 -0.70 -1.51 -16.05
C SER A 103 -0.27 -0.37 -15.14
N VAL A 104 -0.22 -0.67 -13.85
CA VAL A 104 0.30 0.23 -12.82
C VAL A 104 1.23 -0.54 -11.88
N ILE A 105 2.44 0.00 -11.70
CA ILE A 105 3.45 -0.49 -10.76
C ILE A 105 3.50 0.43 -9.55
N ILE A 106 3.40 -0.15 -8.36
CA ILE A 106 3.32 0.59 -7.10
C ILE A 106 4.36 0.04 -6.11
N PRO A 107 5.42 0.80 -5.84
CA PRO A 107 6.30 0.52 -4.72
C PRO A 107 5.57 0.69 -3.39
N MET A 108 5.80 -0.22 -2.43
CA MET A 108 5.26 -0.07 -1.08
C MET A 108 5.84 1.13 -0.32
N HIS A 109 7.09 1.48 -0.62
CA HIS A 109 7.78 2.68 -0.15
C HIS A 109 8.36 3.44 -1.31
N TYR A 110 8.31 4.77 -1.22
CA TYR A 110 8.97 5.62 -2.20
C TYR A 110 10.49 5.44 -2.14
N ASN A 111 11.09 5.12 -3.29
CA ASN A 111 12.52 5.03 -3.48
C ASN A 111 12.85 5.53 -4.88
N GLU A 112 13.62 6.62 -4.97
CA GLU A 112 13.97 7.26 -6.25
C GLU A 112 14.74 6.29 -7.16
N GLY A 113 15.73 5.56 -6.63
CA GLY A 113 16.50 4.58 -7.40
C GLY A 113 15.64 3.41 -7.92
N LEU A 114 14.58 3.04 -7.21
CA LEU A 114 13.62 2.05 -7.71
C LEU A 114 12.82 2.60 -8.90
N PHE A 115 12.37 3.85 -8.84
CA PHE A 115 11.68 4.48 -9.97
C PHE A 115 12.59 4.67 -11.18
N GLU A 116 13.87 5.00 -10.99
CA GLU A 116 14.87 5.03 -12.07
C GLU A 116 15.03 3.65 -12.72
N LYS A 117 15.11 2.58 -11.90
CA LYS A 117 15.17 1.19 -12.38
C LYS A 117 13.92 0.83 -13.19
N ILE A 118 12.72 1.14 -12.66
CA ILE A 118 11.44 0.90 -13.35
C ILE A 118 11.41 1.64 -14.69
N THR A 119 11.80 2.92 -14.71
CA THR A 119 11.81 3.76 -15.92
C THR A 119 12.78 3.23 -16.97
N THR A 120 13.91 2.67 -16.53
CA THR A 120 14.90 2.05 -17.43
C THR A 120 14.37 0.75 -18.06
N LEU A 121 13.64 -0.06 -17.28
CA LEU A 121 13.06 -1.32 -17.74
C LEU A 121 11.82 -1.11 -18.64
N PHE A 122 11.02 -0.09 -18.34
CA PHE A 122 9.72 0.14 -18.98
C PHE A 122 9.59 1.60 -19.44
N PRO A 123 10.37 2.07 -20.43
CA PRO A 123 10.45 3.48 -20.81
C PRO A 123 9.14 4.10 -21.30
N GLN A 124 8.12 3.29 -21.59
CA GLN A 124 6.81 3.73 -22.05
C GLN A 124 5.90 4.29 -20.94
N GLY A 125 6.27 4.14 -19.66
CA GLY A 125 5.44 4.59 -18.55
C GLY A 125 5.77 5.99 -18.03
N ILE A 126 4.89 6.47 -17.15
CA ILE A 126 5.00 7.78 -16.49
C ILE A 126 4.77 7.64 -14.98
N ILE A 127 5.47 8.47 -14.21
CA ILE A 127 5.22 8.57 -12.76
C ILE A 127 3.99 9.45 -12.55
N ILE A 128 3.00 8.93 -11.83
CA ILE A 128 1.78 9.65 -11.44
C ILE A 128 1.65 9.66 -9.91
N ASN A 129 1.00 10.70 -9.39
CA ASN A 129 0.64 10.78 -7.99
C ASN A 129 -0.86 10.97 -7.90
N GLU A 130 -1.55 9.91 -7.48
CA GLU A 130 -3.01 9.89 -7.35
C GLU A 130 -3.36 9.53 -5.91
N ASN A 131 -4.21 10.35 -5.27
CA ASN A 131 -4.66 10.14 -3.89
C ASN A 131 -3.52 9.96 -2.86
N GLY A 132 -2.34 10.56 -3.12
CA GLY A 132 -1.18 10.44 -2.24
C GLY A 132 -0.45 9.10 -2.34
N VAL A 133 -0.69 8.35 -3.41
CA VAL A 133 0.06 7.14 -3.80
C VAL A 133 0.85 7.46 -5.06
N ILE A 134 2.16 7.28 -5.00
CA ILE A 134 3.06 7.49 -6.15
C ILE A 134 3.17 6.17 -6.91
N THR A 135 2.81 6.18 -8.18
CA THR A 135 2.78 4.97 -9.02
C THR A 135 3.46 5.22 -10.35
N TYR A 136 3.82 4.14 -11.03
CA TYR A 136 4.33 4.15 -12.40
C TYR A 136 3.26 3.54 -13.31
N ALA A 137 2.65 4.36 -14.16
CA ALA A 137 1.56 3.95 -15.03
C ALA A 137 2.04 3.75 -16.46
N ILE A 138 1.60 2.65 -17.08
CA ILE A 138 1.87 2.29 -18.47
C ILE A 138 0.51 2.12 -19.15
N GLN A 139 0.27 2.90 -20.20
CA GLN A 139 -1.02 2.97 -20.90
C GLN A 139 -0.98 2.24 -22.23
#